data_AF-A0A7C2UZR0-F1
#
_entry.id   AF-A0A7C2UZR0-F1
#
_cell.length_a   1.000
_cell.length_b   1.000
_cell.length_c   1.000
_cell.angle_alpha   90.00
_cell.angle_beta   90.00
_cell.angle_gamma   90.00
#
_symmetry.space_group_name_H-M   'P 1'
#
loop_
_entity.id
_entity.type
_entity.pdbx_description
1 polymer ?
#
loop_
_entity_poly.entity_id
_entity_poly.type
_entity_poly.pdbx_seq_one_letter_code
_entity_poly.pdbx_strand_id
1 'polypeptide(L)'
;PPPEREVWVVADSQQAYHALGWLHARGRRARLVSAPPPDADPTARYRLWEPNGWLVEVFAASALTPSPSAEKFITAPLLEVPPASRGEPSAGVANPASRGEPRGGAVPPAGRGNQRRGSLSQSPHALDLGCGSGREAVYLAAQGWQVVAVDRLPEALQRGRDLQRRYAPDSPPIQWVCADLEKSDWQPDGAFDGILLFYFYARELIRRACAWLKPGGALLVEAFTETHRARFGKPAADRRVADAGELPRLLPDGMRVVAYSEGWRTSGRHTARLWAIREL
;
A
#
# COMPACT_ATOMS: atom_id res chain seq x y z
N PRO A 1 -12.95 9.95 0.31
CA PRO A 1 -12.45 11.08 -0.53
C PRO A 1 -10.96 11.23 -0.27
N PRO A 2 -10.11 11.60 -1.23
CA PRO A 2 -8.69 11.90 -0.97
C PRO A 2 -8.52 12.85 0.23
N PRO A 3 -7.40 12.82 0.96
CA PRO A 3 -7.15 13.72 2.10
C PRO A 3 -7.45 15.20 1.81
N GLU A 4 -7.17 15.61 0.59
CA GLU A 4 -7.36 16.95 0.05
C GLU A 4 -8.80 17.25 -0.40
N ARG A 5 -9.68 16.28 -0.63
CA ARG A 5 -11.08 16.59 -0.99
C ARG A 5 -11.91 16.81 0.27
N GLU A 6 -12.54 17.98 0.35
CA GLU A 6 -13.43 18.31 1.45
C GLU A 6 -14.61 17.35 1.49
N VAL A 7 -14.81 16.72 2.65
CA VAL A 7 -15.93 15.82 2.92
C VAL A 7 -17.06 16.62 3.55
N TRP A 8 -18.21 16.64 2.90
CA TRP A 8 -19.40 17.23 3.47
C TRP A 8 -20.14 16.19 4.30
N VAL A 9 -20.25 16.45 5.60
CA VAL A 9 -21.02 15.63 6.52
C VAL A 9 -22.37 16.30 6.68
N VAL A 10 -23.40 15.69 6.10
CA VAL A 10 -24.78 16.16 6.22
C VAL A 10 -25.34 15.60 7.53
N ALA A 11 -25.58 16.45 8.52
CA ALA A 11 -26.67 16.35 9.51
C ALA A 11 -26.45 17.22 10.74
N ASP A 12 -27.59 17.53 11.34
CA ASP A 12 -27.96 18.15 12.62
C ASP A 12 -28.02 17.13 13.79
N SER A 13 -27.26 16.03 13.72
CA SER A 13 -27.28 14.95 14.72
C SER A 13 -25.91 14.71 15.37
N GLN A 14 -25.90 14.15 16.59
CA GLN A 14 -24.67 13.76 17.31
C GLN A 14 -23.77 12.82 16.48
N GLN A 15 -24.37 11.97 15.63
CA GLN A 15 -23.62 11.07 14.75
C GLN A 15 -22.80 11.80 13.69
N ALA A 16 -23.29 12.94 13.18
CA ALA A 16 -22.53 13.77 12.24
C ALA A 16 -21.31 14.43 12.91
N TYR A 17 -21.42 14.87 14.17
CA TYR A 17 -20.29 15.37 14.94
C TYR A 17 -19.24 14.27 15.21
N HIS A 18 -19.66 13.06 15.56
CA HIS A 18 -18.74 11.93 15.69
C HIS A 18 -18.03 11.59 14.37
N ALA A 19 -18.75 11.59 13.26
CA ALA A 19 -18.17 11.37 11.94
C ALA A 19 -17.18 12.49 11.55
N LEU A 20 -17.50 13.75 11.84
CA LEU A 20 -16.63 14.90 11.62
C LEU A 20 -15.33 14.77 12.42
N GLY A 21 -15.43 14.50 13.72
CA GLY A 21 -14.26 14.30 14.58
C GLY A 21 -13.41 13.11 14.14
N TRP A 22 -14.06 12.02 13.73
CA TRP A 22 -13.38 10.82 13.19
C TRP A 22 -12.61 11.09 11.88
N LEU A 23 -13.15 11.96 11.01
CA LEU A 23 -12.53 12.41 9.76
C LEU A 23 -11.34 13.34 10.05
N HIS A 24 -11.51 14.35 10.91
CA HIS A 24 -10.45 15.28 11.30
C HIS A 24 -9.27 14.57 11.97
N ALA A 25 -9.54 13.60 12.85
CA ALA A 25 -8.50 12.78 13.47
C ALA A 25 -7.66 11.97 12.47
N ARG A 26 -8.13 11.83 11.21
CA ARG A 26 -7.43 11.18 10.09
C ARG A 26 -6.90 12.18 9.06
N GLY A 27 -6.72 13.44 9.47
CA GLY A 27 -6.20 14.51 8.64
C GLY A 27 -7.10 14.88 7.45
N ARG A 28 -8.38 14.47 7.46
CA ARG A 28 -9.31 14.81 6.37
C ARG A 28 -9.87 16.20 6.54
N ARG A 29 -9.96 16.95 5.45
CA ARG A 29 -10.77 18.17 5.40
C ARG A 29 -12.25 17.76 5.38
N ALA A 30 -12.99 18.09 6.42
CA ALA A 30 -14.41 17.80 6.50
C ALA A 30 -15.16 18.95 7.16
N ARG A 31 -16.39 19.22 6.75
CA ARG A 31 -17.25 20.22 7.36
C ARG A 31 -18.70 19.76 7.43
N LEU A 32 -19.41 20.25 8.44
CA LEU A 32 -20.85 20.11 8.52
C LEU A 32 -21.51 21.03 7.48
N VAL A 33 -22.53 20.50 6.82
CA VAL A 33 -23.38 21.26 5.90
C VAL A 33 -24.83 21.06 6.28
N SER A 34 -25.64 22.10 6.17
CA SER A 34 -27.08 22.07 6.45
C SER A 34 -27.88 21.27 5.41
N ALA A 35 -27.35 21.17 4.19
CA ALA A 35 -27.92 20.36 3.11
C ALA A 35 -26.79 19.83 2.21
N PRO A 36 -26.96 18.64 1.59
CA PRO A 36 -26.03 18.19 0.57
C PRO A 36 -26.14 19.05 -0.71
N PRO A 37 -25.14 18.99 -1.60
CA PRO A 37 -25.23 19.53 -2.95
C PRO A 37 -26.46 19.00 -3.73
N PRO A 38 -26.98 19.75 -4.71
CA PRO A 38 -28.11 19.31 -5.54
C PRO A 38 -27.86 17.99 -6.30
N ASP A 39 -26.59 17.68 -6.62
CA ASP A 39 -26.16 16.50 -7.35
C ASP A 39 -25.73 15.34 -6.43
N ALA A 40 -25.87 15.49 -5.11
CA ALA A 40 -25.49 14.45 -4.17
C ALA A 40 -26.51 13.29 -4.18
N ASP A 41 -26.00 12.06 -4.25
CA ASP A 41 -26.80 10.86 -4.04
C ASP A 41 -26.86 10.53 -2.54
N PRO A 42 -28.01 10.70 -1.86
CA PRO A 42 -28.16 10.44 -0.42
C PRO A 42 -28.13 8.95 -0.06
N THR A 43 -28.30 8.07 -1.06
CA THR A 43 -28.25 6.62 -0.89
C THR A 43 -26.83 6.09 -1.05
N ALA A 44 -25.93 6.89 -1.64
CA ALA A 44 -24.57 6.47 -1.86
C ALA A 44 -23.86 6.16 -0.54
N ARG A 45 -23.33 4.94 -0.44
CA ARG A 45 -22.49 4.51 0.67
C ARG A 45 -21.05 4.48 0.19
N TYR A 46 -20.23 5.34 0.77
CA TYR A 46 -18.81 5.39 0.45
C TYR A 46 -17.99 4.85 1.61
N ARG A 47 -17.14 3.87 1.31
CA ARG A 47 -16.05 3.54 2.22
C ARG A 47 -14.95 4.58 2.04
N LEU A 48 -14.43 5.11 3.15
CA LEU A 48 -13.22 5.91 3.11
C LEU A 48 -12.11 5.03 2.55
N TRP A 49 -11.47 5.49 1.47
CA TRP A 49 -10.30 4.81 0.96
C TRP A 49 -9.08 5.20 1.79
N GLU A 50 -8.38 4.18 2.24
CA GLU A 50 -7.06 4.23 2.87
C GLU A 50 -6.30 3.01 2.32
N PRO A 51 -5.01 3.16 1.96
CA PRO A 51 -4.20 2.03 1.56
C PRO A 51 -4.06 1.03 2.72
N ASN A 52 -3.68 -0.21 2.42
CA ASN A 52 -3.31 -1.14 3.47
C ASN A 52 -2.03 -0.63 4.17
N GLY A 53 -2.10 -0.34 5.47
CA GLY A 53 -0.97 0.22 6.22
C GLY A 53 0.31 -0.62 6.10
N TRP A 54 0.18 -1.95 6.04
CA TRP A 54 1.35 -2.82 5.85
C TRP A 54 1.98 -2.67 4.47
N LEU A 55 1.17 -2.51 3.41
CA LEU A 55 1.70 -2.25 2.07
C LEU A 55 2.47 -0.92 2.05
N VAL A 56 1.96 0.11 2.74
CA VAL A 56 2.65 1.41 2.87
C VAL A 56 3.98 1.26 3.62
N GLU A 57 4.00 0.49 4.71
CA GLU A 57 5.22 0.19 5.47
C GLU A 57 6.26 -0.54 4.61
N VAL A 58 5.84 -1.58 3.86
CA VAL A 58 6.74 -2.29 2.94
C VAL A 58 7.26 -1.35 1.86
N PHE A 59 6.39 -0.52 1.28
CA PHE A 59 6.78 0.41 0.24
C PHE A 59 7.85 1.40 0.74
N ALA A 60 7.63 1.98 1.93
CA ALA A 60 8.59 2.91 2.56
C ALA A 60 9.94 2.27 2.90
N ALA A 61 9.97 0.95 3.13
CA ALA A 61 11.16 0.22 3.55
C ALA A 61 11.93 -0.46 2.39
N SER A 62 11.49 -0.39 1.12
CA SER A 62 11.89 -1.42 0.14
C SER A 62 12.02 -1.06 -1.36
N ALA A 63 12.38 -2.11 -2.11
CA ALA A 63 12.43 -2.26 -3.56
C ALA A 63 11.10 -2.02 -4.30
N LEU A 64 9.98 -1.89 -3.59
CA LEU A 64 8.73 -1.43 -4.21
C LEU A 64 8.70 0.09 -4.43
N THR A 65 9.74 0.83 -4.04
CA THR A 65 9.84 2.25 -4.35
C THR A 65 10.18 2.47 -5.82
N PRO A 66 9.33 3.15 -6.62
CA PRO A 66 9.67 3.53 -7.98
C PRO A 66 10.85 4.52 -7.93
N SER A 67 11.82 4.35 -8.82
CA SER A 67 12.95 5.27 -8.98
C SER A 67 12.42 6.71 -9.14
N PRO A 68 12.96 7.70 -8.40
CA PRO A 68 12.39 9.04 -8.37
C PRO A 68 12.54 9.72 -9.73
N SER A 69 11.45 9.77 -10.49
CA SER A 69 11.21 10.76 -11.55
C SER A 69 9.80 11.34 -11.49
N ALA A 70 9.12 11.17 -10.35
CA ALA A 70 7.81 11.77 -10.08
C ALA A 70 7.83 12.43 -8.69
N GLU A 71 8.57 13.53 -8.55
CA GLU A 71 8.30 14.48 -7.48
C GLU A 71 6.92 15.09 -7.73
N LYS A 72 5.94 14.67 -6.92
CA LYS A 72 4.80 15.47 -6.44
C LYS A 72 3.86 14.58 -5.65
N PHE A 73 4.22 14.19 -4.43
CA PHE A 73 3.22 14.08 -3.35
C PHE A 73 3.87 14.42 -2.02
N ILE A 74 3.23 15.36 -1.35
CA ILE A 74 3.62 16.00 -0.11
C ILE A 74 3.79 14.94 0.99
N THR A 75 4.98 14.89 1.57
CA THR A 75 5.20 14.26 2.88
C THR A 75 4.49 15.10 3.93
N ALA A 76 3.49 14.55 4.60
CA ALA A 76 3.06 15.07 5.89
C ALA A 76 4.08 14.59 6.95
N PRO A 77 4.60 15.48 7.83
CA PRO A 77 5.59 15.06 8.81
C PRO A 77 4.95 14.12 9.83
N LEU A 78 5.67 13.04 10.14
CA LEU A 78 5.42 12.21 11.32
C LEU A 78 5.53 13.11 12.56
N LEU A 79 4.42 13.27 13.29
CA LEU A 79 4.46 13.82 14.64
C LEU A 79 5.19 12.83 15.54
N GLU A 80 6.39 13.20 15.99
CA GLU A 80 7.07 12.52 17.08
C GLU A 80 6.23 12.63 18.35
N VAL A 81 5.94 11.49 18.97
CA VAL A 81 5.38 11.43 20.33
C VAL A 81 6.56 11.47 21.30
N PRO A 82 6.73 12.53 22.11
CA PRO A 82 7.81 12.55 23.08
C PRO A 82 7.51 11.56 24.23
N PRO A 83 8.53 10.87 24.78
CA PRO A 83 8.34 10.07 25.98
C PRO A 83 8.06 10.98 27.18
N ALA A 84 7.14 10.56 28.03
CA ALA A 84 6.85 11.23 29.29
C ALA A 84 8.11 11.28 30.17
N SER A 85 8.56 12.48 30.53
CA SER A 85 9.51 12.67 31.63
C SER A 85 9.13 13.88 32.47
N ARG A 86 9.20 13.67 33.79
CA ARG A 86 8.98 14.64 34.86
C ARG A 86 10.24 15.51 35.01
N GLY A 87 10.06 16.80 35.29
CA GLY A 87 11.05 17.63 36.00
C GLY A 87 11.53 18.88 35.25
N GLU A 88 11.07 20.04 35.69
CA GLU A 88 11.69 21.36 35.50
C GLU A 88 12.80 21.60 36.57
N PRO A 89 13.56 22.74 36.57
CA PRO A 89 14.11 23.55 35.46
C PRO A 89 15.58 24.02 35.73
N SER A 90 16.32 24.50 34.72
CA SER A 90 17.29 25.62 34.91
C SER A 90 17.88 26.24 33.62
N ALA A 91 17.68 27.55 33.48
CA ALA A 91 18.56 28.66 33.07
C ALA A 91 19.75 28.52 32.07
N GLY A 92 19.90 29.55 31.21
CA GLY A 92 21.17 30.04 30.61
C GLY A 92 21.22 29.98 29.08
N VAL A 93 20.84 31.00 28.32
CA VAL A 93 21.60 32.19 27.86
C VAL A 93 22.70 31.94 26.81
N ALA A 94 22.55 32.63 25.67
CA ALA A 94 23.54 33.17 24.71
C ALA A 94 24.14 32.31 23.58
N ASN A 95 23.87 32.78 22.35
CA ASN A 95 24.72 32.79 21.14
C ASN A 95 25.72 34.00 21.28
N PRO A 96 26.72 34.29 20.40
CA PRO A 96 27.07 33.68 19.11
C PRO A 96 28.59 33.60 18.79
N ALA A 97 28.87 33.22 17.54
CA ALA A 97 29.89 33.80 16.64
C ALA A 97 31.03 32.89 16.15
N SER A 98 31.02 32.70 14.83
CA SER A 98 32.11 32.83 13.85
C SER A 98 33.50 32.21 14.12
N ARG A 99 33.98 31.41 13.16
CA ARG A 99 35.10 31.70 12.23
C ARG A 99 35.70 30.41 11.68
N GLY A 100 36.14 30.47 10.42
CA GLY A 100 37.29 29.69 9.95
C GLY A 100 37.03 28.86 8.71
N GLU A 101 37.39 29.40 7.53
CA GLU A 101 37.90 28.55 6.44
C GLU A 101 39.24 27.91 6.86
N PRO A 102 39.64 26.81 6.22
CA PRO A 102 40.76 26.96 5.30
C PRO A 102 40.65 26.16 3.99
N ARG A 103 41.54 26.62 3.09
CA ARG A 103 41.81 26.25 1.71
C ARG A 103 42.34 24.83 1.51
N GLY A 104 42.14 24.33 0.29
CA GLY A 104 43.21 23.72 -0.52
C GLY A 104 43.27 22.20 -0.58
N GLY A 105 42.83 21.62 -1.69
CA GLY A 105 43.09 20.23 -2.07
C GLY A 105 42.72 20.00 -3.53
N ALA A 106 43.68 19.54 -4.33
CA ALA A 106 43.71 19.62 -5.77
C ALA A 106 42.83 18.60 -6.52
N VAL A 107 42.39 19.01 -7.70
CA VAL A 107 41.62 18.25 -8.70
C VAL A 107 42.54 17.33 -9.51
N PRO A 108 42.24 16.03 -9.69
CA PRO A 108 42.77 15.23 -10.78
C PRO A 108 41.82 15.21 -12.01
N PRO A 109 42.35 14.98 -13.23
CA PRO A 109 41.70 15.39 -14.48
C PRO A 109 40.53 14.49 -14.91
N ALA A 110 39.62 15.12 -15.65
CA ALA A 110 38.42 14.54 -16.23
C ALA A 110 38.71 13.30 -17.10
N GLY A 111 38.46 12.12 -16.54
CA GLY A 111 38.26 10.90 -17.30
C GLY A 111 36.94 11.01 -18.08
N ARG A 112 37.01 10.87 -19.40
CA ARG A 112 35.86 10.62 -20.28
C ARG A 112 35.25 9.25 -19.91
N GLY A 113 34.46 9.24 -18.84
CA GLY A 113 33.64 8.12 -18.43
C GLY A 113 32.32 8.17 -19.18
N ASN A 114 32.15 7.20 -20.07
CA ASN A 114 30.96 6.90 -20.85
C ASN A 114 29.68 7.21 -20.04
N GLN A 115 28.95 8.28 -20.40
CA GLN A 115 27.57 8.45 -19.95
C GLN A 115 26.80 7.25 -20.50
N ARG A 116 26.65 6.20 -19.68
CA ARG A 116 25.55 5.27 -19.86
C ARG A 116 24.32 6.15 -19.79
N ARG A 117 23.72 6.46 -20.95
CA ARG A 117 22.35 6.94 -21.02
C ARG A 117 21.58 5.98 -20.13
N GLY A 118 21.15 6.47 -18.97
CA GLY A 118 20.26 5.71 -18.12
C GLY A 118 19.12 5.27 -19.03
N SER A 119 18.93 3.95 -19.13
CA SER A 119 17.65 3.41 -19.58
C SER A 119 16.60 4.23 -18.84
N LEU A 120 15.70 4.89 -19.58
CA LEU A 120 14.48 5.44 -19.01
C LEU A 120 13.92 4.32 -18.13
N SER A 121 13.93 4.48 -16.80
CA SER A 121 13.52 3.40 -15.91
C SER A 121 12.05 3.15 -16.23
N GLN A 122 11.75 2.01 -16.85
CA GLN A 122 10.37 1.65 -17.11
C GLN A 122 9.63 1.66 -15.78
N SER A 123 8.41 2.20 -15.77
CA SER A 123 7.54 2.14 -14.59
C SER A 123 7.50 0.70 -14.08
N PRO A 124 7.66 0.47 -12.77
CA PRO A 124 7.60 -0.88 -12.22
C PRO A 124 6.19 -1.48 -12.41
N HIS A 125 6.13 -2.79 -12.59
CA HIS A 125 4.91 -3.54 -12.88
C HIS A 125 4.45 -4.32 -11.64
N ALA A 126 3.18 -4.16 -11.27
CA ALA A 126 2.54 -4.91 -10.19
C ALA A 126 1.40 -5.78 -10.68
N LEU A 127 1.23 -6.93 -10.03
CA LEU A 127 0.08 -7.82 -10.19
C LEU A 127 -0.66 -7.98 -8.86
N ASP A 128 -1.92 -7.56 -8.79
CA ASP A 128 -2.80 -7.69 -7.63
C ASP A 128 -3.80 -8.83 -7.88
N LEU A 129 -3.57 -9.98 -7.23
CA LEU A 129 -4.33 -11.22 -7.42
C LEU A 129 -5.41 -11.36 -6.34
N GLY A 130 -6.67 -11.48 -6.77
CA GLY A 130 -7.81 -11.43 -5.86
C GLY A 130 -8.03 -10.01 -5.33
N CYS A 131 -7.91 -9.03 -6.22
CA CYS A 131 -7.81 -7.61 -5.86
C CYS A 131 -9.10 -7.04 -5.22
N GLY A 132 -10.23 -7.75 -5.34
CA GLY A 132 -11.54 -7.28 -4.90
C GLY A 132 -11.89 -5.94 -5.56
N SER A 133 -12.08 -4.90 -4.74
CA SER A 133 -12.32 -3.54 -5.24
C SER A 133 -11.03 -2.75 -5.50
N GLY A 134 -9.87 -3.42 -5.57
CA GLY A 134 -8.57 -2.89 -5.97
C GLY A 134 -8.02 -1.79 -5.09
N ARG A 135 -8.15 -1.90 -3.76
CA ARG A 135 -7.60 -0.90 -2.84
C ARG A 135 -6.08 -0.81 -2.98
N GLU A 136 -5.41 -1.95 -3.01
CA GLU A 136 -3.97 -2.11 -3.17
C GLU A 136 -3.54 -1.70 -4.59
N ALA A 137 -4.24 -2.18 -5.63
CA ALA A 137 -4.01 -1.74 -7.01
C ALA A 137 -4.08 -0.21 -7.20
N VAL A 138 -5.10 0.46 -6.66
CA VAL A 138 -5.24 1.92 -6.75
C VAL A 138 -4.14 2.65 -6.00
N TYR A 139 -3.68 2.12 -4.86
CA TYR A 139 -2.54 2.70 -4.14
C TYR A 139 -1.27 2.64 -4.99
N LEU A 140 -0.93 1.47 -5.55
CA LEU A 140 0.27 1.30 -6.37
C LEU A 140 0.23 2.15 -7.63
N ALA A 141 -0.92 2.21 -8.31
CA ALA A 141 -1.10 3.08 -9.47
C ALA A 141 -0.88 4.56 -9.10
N ALA A 142 -1.39 5.01 -7.94
CA ALA A 142 -1.14 6.36 -7.45
C ALA A 142 0.35 6.64 -7.16
N GLN A 143 1.16 5.59 -6.94
CA GLN A 143 2.61 5.70 -6.83
C GLN A 143 3.34 5.60 -8.20
N GLY A 144 2.62 5.57 -9.32
CA GLY A 144 3.20 5.50 -10.67
C GLY A 144 3.52 4.09 -11.18
N TRP A 145 3.07 3.05 -10.49
CA TRP A 145 3.20 1.66 -10.96
C TRP A 145 2.22 1.36 -12.10
N GLN A 146 2.63 0.50 -13.04
CA GLN A 146 1.70 -0.14 -13.98
C GLN A 146 1.09 -1.35 -13.28
N VAL A 147 -0.23 -1.41 -13.16
CA VAL A 147 -0.88 -2.44 -12.35
C VAL A 147 -1.85 -3.27 -13.18
N VAL A 148 -1.71 -4.59 -13.07
CA VAL A 148 -2.72 -5.57 -13.48
C VAL A 148 -3.47 -6.03 -12.23
N ALA A 149 -4.79 -5.87 -12.20
CA ALA A 149 -5.63 -6.21 -11.05
C ALA A 149 -6.66 -7.26 -11.46
N VAL A 150 -6.65 -8.41 -10.79
CA VAL A 150 -7.42 -9.60 -11.19
C VAL A 150 -8.39 -9.99 -10.09
N ASP A 151 -9.67 -10.11 -10.42
CA ASP A 151 -10.69 -10.69 -9.55
C ASP A 151 -11.76 -11.38 -10.40
N ARG A 152 -12.50 -12.30 -9.81
CA ARG A 152 -13.58 -13.03 -10.50
C ARG A 152 -14.91 -12.28 -10.50
N LEU A 153 -15.04 -11.22 -9.69
CA LEU A 153 -16.27 -10.47 -9.48
C LEU A 153 -16.30 -9.19 -10.34
N PRO A 154 -17.05 -9.13 -11.46
CA PRO A 154 -17.11 -7.96 -12.32
C PRO A 154 -17.52 -6.68 -11.58
N GLU A 155 -18.44 -6.78 -10.62
CA GLU A 155 -18.90 -5.67 -9.80
C GLU A 155 -17.83 -5.15 -8.82
N ALA A 156 -16.89 -5.99 -8.42
CA ALA A 156 -15.75 -5.56 -7.61
C ALA A 156 -14.75 -4.77 -8.46
N LEU A 157 -14.47 -5.26 -9.67
CA LEU A 157 -13.63 -4.55 -10.65
C LEU A 157 -14.23 -3.21 -11.06
N GLN A 158 -15.55 -3.14 -11.24
CA GLN A 158 -16.22 -1.86 -11.53
C GLN A 158 -16.05 -0.86 -10.37
N ARG A 159 -16.23 -1.31 -9.13
CA ARG A 159 -15.95 -0.47 -7.95
C ARG A 159 -14.49 -0.04 -7.89
N GLY A 160 -13.55 -0.89 -8.31
CA GLY A 160 -12.13 -0.56 -8.44
C GLY A 160 -11.85 0.54 -9.48
N ARG A 161 -12.50 0.48 -10.65
CA ARG A 161 -12.43 1.56 -11.66
C ARG A 161 -12.95 2.87 -11.09
N ASP A 162 -14.08 2.84 -10.40
CA ASP A 162 -14.70 4.03 -9.79
C ASP A 162 -13.80 4.60 -8.68
N LEU A 163 -13.15 3.71 -7.92
CA LEU A 163 -12.17 4.05 -6.91
C LEU A 163 -10.95 4.74 -7.53
N GLN A 164 -10.37 4.20 -8.61
CA GLN A 164 -9.25 4.83 -9.32
C GLN A 164 -9.63 6.23 -9.80
N ARG A 165 -10.75 6.39 -10.53
CA ARG A 165 -11.20 7.69 -11.04
C ARG A 165 -11.38 8.74 -9.93
N ARG A 166 -11.70 8.29 -8.71
CA ARG A 166 -11.96 9.19 -7.58
C ARG A 166 -10.72 9.53 -6.78
N TYR A 167 -9.80 8.58 -6.62
CA TYR A 167 -8.69 8.69 -5.65
C TYR A 167 -7.30 8.74 -6.29
N ALA A 168 -7.18 8.37 -7.56
CA ALA A 168 -5.94 8.42 -8.32
C ALA A 168 -6.22 8.78 -9.79
N PRO A 169 -6.92 9.89 -10.09
CA PRO A 169 -7.34 10.23 -11.46
C PRO A 169 -6.16 10.43 -12.43
N ASP A 170 -5.00 10.86 -11.91
CA ASP A 170 -3.79 11.12 -12.69
C ASP A 170 -2.80 9.94 -12.71
N SER A 171 -3.19 8.79 -12.13
CA SER A 171 -2.37 7.57 -12.14
C SER A 171 -2.36 6.89 -13.51
N PRO A 172 -1.34 6.06 -13.82
CA PRO A 172 -1.44 5.13 -14.93
C PRO A 172 -2.72 4.27 -14.86
N PRO A 173 -3.37 3.96 -15.99
CA PRO A 173 -4.59 3.16 -16.00
C PRO A 173 -4.30 1.75 -15.45
N ILE A 174 -5.16 1.27 -14.56
CA ILE A 174 -5.07 -0.11 -14.06
C ILE A 174 -5.70 -1.03 -15.10
N GLN A 175 -5.00 -2.10 -15.46
CA GLN A 175 -5.55 -3.18 -16.27
C GLN A 175 -6.40 -4.09 -15.39
N TRP A 176 -7.72 -3.97 -15.48
CA TRP A 176 -8.66 -4.79 -14.72
C TRP A 176 -9.04 -6.05 -15.49
N VAL A 177 -8.76 -7.22 -14.92
CA VAL A 177 -8.99 -8.52 -15.54
C VAL A 177 -10.03 -9.31 -14.74
N CYS A 178 -11.07 -9.77 -15.43
CA CYS A 178 -12.10 -10.63 -14.84
C CYS A 178 -11.74 -12.10 -15.08
N ALA A 179 -11.19 -12.77 -14.07
CA ALA A 179 -10.80 -14.18 -14.17
C ALA A 179 -10.96 -14.91 -12.82
N ASP A 180 -11.37 -16.17 -12.87
CA ASP A 180 -11.40 -17.04 -11.69
C ASP A 180 -10.03 -17.72 -11.51
N LEU A 181 -9.21 -17.13 -10.65
CA LEU A 181 -7.85 -17.61 -10.34
C LEU A 181 -7.81 -19.01 -9.70
N GLU A 182 -8.94 -19.54 -9.22
CA GLU A 182 -9.03 -20.88 -8.62
C GLU A 182 -9.46 -21.95 -9.63
N LYS A 183 -10.11 -21.55 -10.73
CA LYS A 183 -10.76 -22.48 -11.69
C LYS A 183 -10.30 -22.34 -13.14
N SER A 184 -9.52 -21.31 -13.46
CA SER A 184 -9.00 -21.08 -14.80
C SER A 184 -7.51 -21.38 -14.88
N ASP A 185 -7.03 -21.58 -16.10
CA ASP A 185 -5.62 -21.63 -16.50
C ASP A 185 -5.00 -20.23 -16.65
N TRP A 186 -5.68 -19.20 -16.15
CA TRP A 186 -5.23 -17.83 -16.28
C TRP A 186 -3.82 -17.64 -15.69
N GLN A 187 -3.00 -16.94 -16.46
CA GLN A 187 -1.66 -16.49 -16.10
C GLN A 187 -1.45 -15.09 -16.70
N PRO A 188 -0.63 -14.24 -16.08
CA PRO A 188 -0.31 -12.95 -16.65
C PRO A 188 0.68 -13.08 -17.81
N ASP A 189 0.69 -12.05 -18.66
CA ASP A 189 1.76 -11.88 -19.65
C ASP A 189 2.97 -11.20 -18.99
N GLY A 190 4.14 -11.82 -19.12
CA GLY A 190 5.41 -11.26 -18.64
C GLY A 190 5.66 -11.43 -17.15
N ALA A 191 6.62 -10.65 -16.63
CA ALA A 191 7.11 -10.74 -15.26
C ALA A 191 6.95 -9.40 -14.52
N PHE A 192 6.79 -9.48 -13.20
CA PHE A 192 6.41 -8.34 -12.35
C PHE A 192 7.50 -8.00 -11.34
N ASP A 193 7.60 -6.72 -11.00
CA ASP A 193 8.45 -6.20 -9.92
C ASP A 193 7.79 -6.44 -8.55
N GLY A 194 6.45 -6.53 -8.51
CA GLY A 194 5.69 -6.84 -7.30
C GLY A 194 4.43 -7.67 -7.57
N ILE A 195 4.16 -8.67 -6.73
CA ILE A 195 2.91 -9.45 -6.78
C ILE A 195 2.26 -9.47 -5.40
N LEU A 196 0.96 -9.19 -5.35
CA LEU A 196 0.19 -9.01 -4.13
C LEU A 196 -0.97 -10.02 -4.07
N LEU A 197 -1.13 -10.63 -2.90
CA LEU A 197 -2.29 -11.46 -2.54
C LEU A 197 -2.80 -11.04 -1.15
N PHE A 198 -3.69 -10.06 -1.11
CA PHE A 198 -4.21 -9.49 0.13
C PHE A 198 -5.63 -9.97 0.42
N TYR A 199 -5.81 -10.67 1.53
CA TYR A 199 -7.05 -11.33 1.95
C TYR A 199 -7.59 -12.34 0.93
N PHE A 200 -6.74 -12.77 -0.01
CA PHE A 200 -7.00 -13.83 -0.95
C PHE A 200 -5.92 -14.91 -0.77
N TYR A 201 -6.36 -16.12 -0.40
CA TYR A 201 -5.46 -17.22 -0.07
C TYR A 201 -5.74 -18.44 -0.93
N ALA A 202 -4.75 -18.80 -1.75
CA ALA A 202 -4.75 -19.98 -2.60
C ALA A 202 -3.32 -20.51 -2.73
N ARG A 203 -3.03 -21.63 -2.06
CA ARG A 203 -1.70 -22.23 -1.93
C ARG A 203 -0.99 -22.39 -3.28
N GLU A 204 -1.64 -23.05 -4.24
CA GLU A 204 -1.05 -23.27 -5.58
C GLU A 204 -0.83 -21.96 -6.36
N LEU A 205 -1.70 -20.96 -6.18
CA LEU A 205 -1.51 -19.67 -6.83
C LEU A 205 -0.31 -18.93 -6.24
N ILE A 206 -0.10 -18.98 -4.92
CA ILE A 206 1.08 -18.38 -4.28
C ILE A 206 2.36 -19.00 -4.84
N ARG A 207 2.41 -20.33 -5.00
CA ARG A 207 3.55 -21.03 -5.61
C ARG A 207 3.78 -20.58 -7.06
N ARG A 208 2.74 -20.57 -7.88
CA ARG A 208 2.82 -20.13 -9.29
C ARG A 208 3.24 -18.66 -9.42
N ALA A 209 2.71 -17.79 -8.56
CA ALA A 209 3.02 -16.36 -8.57
C ALA A 209 4.52 -16.08 -8.40
N CYS A 210 5.25 -16.91 -7.65
CA CYS A 210 6.70 -16.77 -7.51
C CYS A 210 7.43 -16.83 -8.87
N ALA A 211 6.95 -17.65 -9.81
CA ALA A 211 7.54 -17.78 -11.15
C ALA A 211 7.28 -16.55 -12.05
N TRP A 212 6.24 -15.76 -11.74
CA TRP A 212 5.89 -14.53 -12.45
C TRP A 212 6.65 -13.30 -11.96
N LEU A 213 7.47 -13.42 -10.93
CA LEU A 213 8.32 -12.32 -10.47
C LEU A 213 9.55 -12.17 -11.36
N LYS A 214 9.99 -10.94 -11.61
CA LYS A 214 11.35 -10.69 -12.09
C LYS A 214 12.37 -11.10 -11.01
N PRO A 215 13.63 -11.41 -11.38
CA PRO A 215 14.72 -11.46 -10.40
C PRO A 215 14.74 -10.15 -9.59
N GLY A 216 14.79 -10.26 -8.25
CA GLY A 216 14.66 -9.13 -7.32
C GLY A 216 13.22 -8.66 -7.03
N GLY A 217 12.21 -9.20 -7.72
CA GLY A 217 10.81 -8.84 -7.52
C GLY A 217 10.25 -9.33 -6.18
N ALA A 218 9.27 -8.61 -5.64
CA ALA A 218 8.69 -8.88 -4.32
C ALA A 218 7.32 -9.59 -4.37
N LEU A 219 7.16 -10.61 -3.54
CA LEU A 219 5.87 -11.24 -3.23
C LEU A 219 5.35 -10.72 -1.89
N LEU A 220 4.11 -10.22 -1.86
CA LEU A 220 3.41 -9.83 -0.64
C LEU A 220 2.11 -10.62 -0.48
N VAL A 221 1.99 -11.32 0.64
CA VAL A 221 0.79 -12.09 0.98
C VAL A 221 0.28 -11.67 2.36
N GLU A 222 -1.00 -11.33 2.46
CA GLU A 222 -1.71 -11.18 3.73
C GLU A 222 -2.92 -12.12 3.74
N ALA A 223 -2.89 -13.17 4.56
CA ALA A 223 -3.95 -14.19 4.61
C ALA A 223 -4.61 -14.25 6.00
N PHE A 224 -5.91 -14.56 6.03
CA PHE A 224 -6.56 -14.96 7.28
C PHE A 224 -6.03 -16.31 7.75
N THR A 225 -5.97 -16.48 9.06
CA THR A 225 -5.44 -17.70 9.70
C THR A 225 -6.56 -18.55 10.26
N GLU A 226 -6.27 -19.81 10.59
CA GLU A 226 -7.17 -20.68 11.34
C GLU A 226 -7.62 -20.04 12.66
N THR A 227 -6.71 -19.35 13.38
CA THR A 227 -7.03 -18.58 14.59
C THR A 227 -8.10 -17.52 14.37
N HIS A 228 -8.08 -16.82 13.22
CA HIS A 228 -9.12 -15.86 12.88
C HIS A 228 -10.48 -16.56 12.68
N ARG A 229 -10.47 -17.66 11.93
CA ARG A 229 -11.67 -18.43 11.66
C ARG A 229 -12.25 -19.04 12.94
N ALA A 230 -11.43 -19.58 13.82
CA ALA A 230 -11.89 -20.13 15.10
C ALA A 230 -12.65 -19.08 15.95
N ARG A 231 -12.26 -17.80 15.87
CA ARG A 231 -12.94 -16.71 16.59
C ARG A 231 -14.20 -16.20 15.89
N PHE A 232 -14.20 -16.09 14.57
CA PHE A 232 -15.26 -15.35 13.83
C PHE A 232 -16.07 -16.20 12.84
N GLY A 233 -15.72 -17.48 12.66
CA GLY A 233 -16.31 -18.38 11.67
C GLY A 233 -16.02 -18.03 10.20
N LYS A 234 -15.12 -17.06 9.95
CA LYS A 234 -14.80 -16.56 8.60
C LYS A 234 -13.29 -16.38 8.41
N PRO A 235 -12.74 -16.56 7.19
CA PRO A 235 -13.35 -17.25 6.04
C PRO A 235 -13.86 -18.65 6.39
N ALA A 236 -14.98 -19.07 5.81
CA ALA A 236 -15.69 -20.28 6.25
C ALA A 236 -15.00 -21.59 5.81
N ALA A 237 -14.34 -21.58 4.65
CA ALA A 237 -13.69 -22.75 4.08
C ALA A 237 -12.24 -22.87 4.56
N ASP A 238 -11.85 -24.06 5.02
CA ASP A 238 -10.51 -24.36 5.53
C ASP A 238 -9.41 -24.05 4.50
N ARG A 239 -9.67 -24.40 3.23
CA ARG A 239 -8.75 -24.10 2.11
C ARG A 239 -8.44 -22.60 1.92
N ARG A 240 -9.20 -21.70 2.55
CA ARG A 240 -9.06 -20.22 2.45
C ARG A 240 -8.43 -19.58 3.68
N VAL A 241 -7.96 -20.37 4.64
CA VAL A 241 -7.17 -19.90 5.76
C VAL A 241 -5.80 -20.55 5.77
N ALA A 242 -4.80 -19.78 6.19
CA ALA A 242 -3.43 -20.23 6.35
C ALA A 242 -3.27 -20.94 7.71
N ASP A 243 -2.56 -22.06 7.68
CA ASP A 243 -2.15 -22.79 8.88
C ASP A 243 -0.99 -22.04 9.55
N ALA A 244 -0.76 -22.30 10.84
CA ALA A 244 0.33 -21.66 11.57
C ALA A 244 1.70 -21.91 10.88
N GLY A 245 2.47 -20.85 10.66
CA GLY A 245 3.79 -20.95 10.05
C GLY A 245 3.77 -21.34 8.56
N GLU A 246 2.62 -21.32 7.88
CA GLU A 246 2.47 -21.93 6.56
C GLU A 246 3.09 -21.11 5.43
N LEU A 247 2.88 -19.79 5.40
CA LEU A 247 3.23 -19.00 4.20
C LEU A 247 4.70 -19.15 3.77
N PRO A 248 5.71 -19.12 4.66
CA PRO A 248 7.09 -19.32 4.27
C PRO A 248 7.36 -20.71 3.66
N ARG A 249 6.62 -21.74 4.09
CA ARG A 249 6.76 -23.13 3.60
C ARG A 249 6.17 -23.32 2.20
N LEU A 250 5.40 -22.36 1.70
CA LEU A 250 4.88 -22.38 0.32
C LEU A 250 5.89 -21.87 -0.69
N LEU A 251 6.94 -21.17 -0.27
CA LEU A 251 7.89 -20.57 -1.18
C LEU A 251 8.78 -21.64 -1.84
N PRO A 252 8.93 -21.65 -3.17
CA PRO A 252 9.88 -22.52 -3.85
C PRO A 252 11.32 -22.04 -3.61
N ASP A 253 12.28 -22.88 -4.02
CA ASP A 253 13.70 -22.50 -4.06
C ASP A 253 13.93 -21.22 -4.87
N GLY A 254 14.92 -20.43 -4.47
CA GLY A 254 15.21 -19.12 -5.07
C GLY A 254 14.30 -17.99 -4.60
N MET A 255 13.46 -18.21 -3.59
CA MET A 255 12.75 -17.16 -2.86
C MET A 255 13.38 -16.94 -1.49
N ARG A 256 13.60 -15.67 -1.13
CA ARG A 256 14.11 -15.29 0.19
C ARG A 256 13.04 -14.54 0.97
N VAL A 257 12.73 -15.02 2.18
CA VAL A 257 11.86 -14.31 3.12
C VAL A 257 12.57 -13.04 3.61
N VAL A 258 11.93 -11.89 3.43
CA VAL A 258 12.37 -10.62 4.00
C VAL A 258 11.73 -10.41 5.36
N ALA A 259 10.41 -10.61 5.44
CA ALA A 259 9.67 -10.49 6.69
C ALA A 259 8.50 -11.48 6.72
N TYR A 260 8.26 -12.02 7.92
CA TYR A 260 7.11 -12.86 8.20
C TYR A 260 6.54 -12.51 9.57
N SER A 261 5.22 -12.40 9.67
CA SER A 261 4.56 -12.27 10.97
C SER A 261 3.16 -12.89 10.96
N GLU A 262 2.79 -13.50 12.08
CA GLU A 262 1.45 -14.02 12.33
C GLU A 262 0.93 -13.46 13.65
N GLY A 263 -0.26 -12.89 13.65
CA GLY A 263 -0.81 -12.34 14.88
C GLY A 263 -2.06 -11.49 14.70
N TRP A 264 -2.58 -11.05 15.84
CA TRP A 264 -3.64 -10.06 15.92
C TRP A 264 -3.16 -8.71 15.42
N ARG A 265 -3.93 -8.09 14.53
CA ARG A 265 -3.72 -6.74 14.03
C ARG A 265 -4.61 -5.77 14.80
N THR A 266 -4.24 -4.49 14.80
CA THR A 266 -5.04 -3.40 15.37
C THR A 266 -6.46 -3.32 14.77
N SER A 267 -6.65 -3.88 13.57
CA SER A 267 -7.96 -4.05 12.93
C SER A 267 -8.85 -5.14 13.55
N GLY A 268 -8.37 -5.88 14.56
CA GLY A 268 -9.06 -7.01 15.18
C GLY A 268 -9.02 -8.31 14.35
N ARG A 269 -8.25 -8.35 13.26
CA ARG A 269 -8.06 -9.55 12.43
C ARG A 269 -6.82 -10.31 12.87
N HIS A 270 -6.83 -11.63 12.78
CA HIS A 270 -5.63 -12.46 12.95
C HIS A 270 -5.12 -12.89 11.58
N THR A 271 -4.00 -12.33 11.13
CA THR A 271 -3.48 -12.56 9.78
C THR A 271 -2.03 -13.02 9.78
N ALA A 272 -1.70 -13.85 8.81
CA ALA A 272 -0.33 -14.13 8.41
C ALA A 272 0.08 -13.13 7.32
N ARG A 273 1.27 -12.52 7.47
CA ARG A 273 1.86 -11.59 6.52
C ARG A 273 3.22 -12.11 6.10
N LEU A 274 3.43 -12.26 4.80
CA LEU A 274 4.68 -12.69 4.21
C LEU A 274 5.14 -11.67 3.17
N TRP A 275 6.36 -11.18 3.35
CA TRP A 275 7.11 -10.47 2.32
C TRP A 275 8.34 -11.29 1.96
N ALA A 276 8.41 -11.72 0.71
CA ALA A 276 9.56 -12.43 0.15
C ALA A 276 10.03 -11.75 -1.14
N ILE A 277 11.26 -12.03 -1.55
CA ILE A 277 11.81 -11.59 -2.84
C ILE A 277 12.30 -12.79 -3.64
N ARG A 278 12.21 -12.71 -4.97
CA ARG A 278 12.87 -13.65 -5.86
C ARG A 278 14.36 -13.31 -5.93
N GLU A 279 15.22 -14.27 -5.65
CA GLU A 279 16.67 -14.11 -5.78
C GLU A 279 17.10 -14.00 -7.24
N LEU A 280 18.32 -13.49 -7.44
CA LEU A 280 18.91 -13.23 -8.77
C LEU A 280 19.31 -14.52 -9.49
#